data_AF-A0A7C1FM94-F1
#
_entry.id   AF-A0A7C1FM94-F1
#
_cell.length_a   1.000
_cell.length_b   1.000
_cell.length_c   1.000
_cell.angle_alpha   90.00
_cell.angle_beta   90.00
_cell.angle_gamma   90.00
#
_symmetry.space_group_name_H-M   'P 1'
#
loop_
_entity.id
_entity.type
_entity.pdbx_description
1 polymer ?
#
loop_
_entity_poly.entity_id
_entity_poly.type
_entity_poly.pdbx_seq_one_letter_code
_entity_poly.pdbx_strand_id
1 'polypeptide(L)'
;GWDEIYASHTFHEVTMYYPMRVVRTRKYKYILNLAHQLPYPFASDLWNSSTWQGVLKRGDRMYGPRTVEAYIHRPRHELYDLENDPWESKNLAGDPQYAEVLAELQAKLRQWQKQTGDPWIIKYQRE
;
A
#
# COMPACT_ATOMS: atom_id res chain seq x y z
N GLY A 1 -11.41 -16.07 -15.76
CA GLY A 1 -10.41 -15.44 -16.66
C GLY A 1 -9.15 -15.20 -15.86
N TRP A 2 -8.30 -14.24 -16.22
CA TRP A 2 -7.28 -13.75 -15.29
C TRP A 2 -7.97 -12.79 -14.32
N ASP A 3 -8.28 -13.27 -13.11
CA ASP A 3 -9.11 -12.54 -12.15
C ASP A 3 -8.30 -11.94 -10.98
N GLU A 4 -6.99 -12.23 -10.93
CA GLU A 4 -6.07 -11.80 -9.89
C GLU A 4 -4.73 -11.32 -10.46
N ILE A 5 -4.20 -10.25 -9.89
CA ILE A 5 -2.88 -9.69 -10.19
C ILE A 5 -2.12 -9.53 -8.87
N TYR A 6 -0.84 -9.86 -8.89
CA TYR A 6 0.05 -9.73 -7.73
C TYR A 6 1.19 -8.77 -8.07
N ALA A 7 1.64 -7.99 -7.09
CA ALA A 7 2.80 -7.11 -7.22
C ALA A 7 3.68 -7.13 -5.97
N SER A 8 4.99 -6.95 -6.19
CA SER A 8 6.00 -6.86 -5.14
C SER A 8 6.89 -5.65 -5.41
N HIS A 9 7.05 -4.80 -4.40
CA HIS A 9 7.97 -3.67 -4.38
C HIS A 9 8.81 -3.76 -3.11
N THR A 10 10.10 -3.43 -3.18
CA THR A 10 10.97 -3.43 -1.99
C THR A 10 11.67 -2.09 -1.82
N PHE A 11 12.49 -1.72 -2.79
CA PHE A 11 13.22 -0.47 -2.84
C PHE A 11 12.89 0.27 -4.13
N HIS A 12 12.97 1.59 -4.09
CA HIS A 12 13.04 2.42 -5.28
C HIS A 12 14.48 2.92 -5.47
N GLU A 13 14.93 3.85 -4.61
CA GLU A 13 16.35 4.11 -4.38
C GLU A 13 16.89 3.22 -3.25
N VAL A 14 18.21 3.06 -3.16
CA VAL A 14 18.85 2.22 -2.12
C VAL A 14 18.54 2.67 -0.68
N THR A 15 18.29 3.97 -0.49
CA THR A 15 17.89 4.58 0.79
C THR A 15 16.40 4.43 1.11
N MET A 16 15.59 3.97 0.15
CA MET A 16 14.13 3.94 0.24
C MET A 16 13.59 2.55 0.57
N TYR A 17 13.88 2.07 1.79
CA TYR A 17 13.33 0.80 2.27
C TYR A 17 11.85 0.95 2.65
N TYR A 18 10.96 0.59 1.72
CA TYR A 18 9.51 0.53 2.00
C TYR A 18 8.86 -0.64 1.23
N PRO A 19 9.04 -1.88 1.71
CA PRO A 19 8.52 -3.05 1.01
C PRO A 19 6.99 -3.14 1.08
N MET A 20 6.40 -3.34 -0.09
CA MET A 20 4.95 -3.47 -0.28
C MET A 20 4.64 -4.76 -1.05
N ARG A 21 3.53 -5.39 -0.68
CA ARG A 21 3.00 -6.58 -1.38
C ARG A 21 1.53 -6.33 -1.69
N VAL A 22 1.13 -6.65 -2.91
CA VAL A 22 -0.22 -6.33 -3.39
C VAL A 22 -0.85 -7.56 -4.00
N VAL A 23 -2.12 -7.77 -3.69
CA VAL A 23 -3.02 -8.62 -4.49
C VAL A 23 -4.21 -7.77 -4.91
N ARG A 24 -4.59 -7.86 -6.18
CA ARG A 24 -5.72 -7.16 -6.76
C ARG A 24 -6.62 -8.16 -7.46
N THR A 25 -7.88 -8.25 -7.04
CA THR A 25 -8.94 -8.94 -7.76
C THR A 25 -9.67 -7.96 -8.68
N ARG A 26 -10.77 -8.39 -9.32
CA ARG A 26 -11.62 -7.47 -10.08
C ARG A 26 -12.21 -6.36 -9.21
N LYS A 27 -12.66 -6.72 -8.00
CA LYS A 27 -13.39 -5.82 -7.09
C LYS A 27 -12.51 -5.21 -6.02
N TYR A 28 -11.57 -5.96 -5.46
CA TYR A 28 -10.82 -5.52 -4.29
C TYR A 28 -9.33 -5.44 -4.57
N LYS A 29 -8.66 -4.49 -3.92
CA LYS A 29 -7.20 -4.45 -3.86
C LYS A 29 -6.77 -4.43 -2.41
N TYR A 30 -5.83 -5.30 -2.08
CA TYR A 30 -5.17 -5.33 -0.79
C TYR A 30 -3.69 -4.99 -0.94
N ILE A 31 -3.20 -4.06 -0.13
CA ILE A 31 -1.80 -3.67 -0.01
C ILE A 31 -1.34 -3.95 1.42
N LEU A 32 -0.24 -4.69 1.53
CA LEU A 32 0.50 -4.88 2.77
C LEU A 32 1.73 -3.98 2.76
N ASN A 33 1.79 -3.03 3.70
CA ASN A 33 2.95 -2.19 3.95
C ASN A 33 3.80 -2.82 5.07
N LEU A 34 4.90 -3.48 4.72
CA LEU A 34 5.73 -4.21 5.69
C LEU A 34 6.49 -3.29 6.64
N ALA A 35 6.80 -2.07 6.20
CA ALA A 35 7.52 -1.06 6.98
C ALA A 35 6.62 0.11 7.40
N HIS A 36 5.32 -0.13 7.64
CA HIS A 36 4.31 0.91 7.87
C HIS A 36 4.56 1.85 9.06
N GLN A 37 5.47 1.47 9.98
CA GLN A 37 5.88 2.32 11.11
C GLN A 37 6.84 3.43 10.67
N LEU A 38 7.46 3.30 9.50
CA LEU A 38 8.30 4.32 8.88
C LEU A 38 7.44 5.23 7.99
N PRO A 39 7.81 6.52 7.85
CA PRO A 39 7.21 7.38 6.84
C PRO A 39 7.50 6.83 5.43
N TYR A 40 6.52 6.95 4.53
CA TYR A 40 6.68 6.59 3.13
C TYR A 40 7.79 7.43 2.48
N PRO A 41 8.84 6.81 1.93
CA PRO A 41 9.97 7.54 1.41
C PRO A 41 9.63 8.22 0.08
N PHE A 42 10.23 9.38 -0.16
CA PHE A 42 10.17 10.07 -1.45
C PHE A 42 11.47 9.85 -2.21
N ALA A 43 11.32 9.50 -3.49
CA ALA A 43 12.41 9.58 -4.44
C ALA A 43 12.86 11.04 -4.58
N SER A 44 14.14 11.26 -4.76
CA SER A 44 14.75 12.60 -4.76
C SER A 44 14.17 13.50 -5.86
N ASP A 45 13.86 12.94 -7.01
CA ASP A 45 13.21 13.62 -8.14
C ASP A 45 11.76 14.03 -7.82
N LEU A 46 10.96 13.12 -7.23
CA LEU A 46 9.57 13.38 -6.84
C LEU A 46 9.49 14.39 -5.69
N TRP A 47 10.41 14.33 -4.73
CA TRP A 47 10.54 15.34 -3.69
C TRP A 47 10.79 16.73 -4.28
N ASN A 48 11.68 16.83 -5.27
CA ASN A 48 12.01 18.09 -5.91
C ASN A 48 10.97 18.58 -6.94
N SER A 49 9.93 17.78 -7.22
CA SER A 49 8.90 18.14 -8.20
C SER A 49 8.15 19.42 -7.80
N SER A 50 7.79 20.23 -8.80
CA SER A 50 6.99 21.45 -8.60
C SER A 50 5.65 21.17 -7.92
N THR A 51 5.06 20.00 -8.16
CA THR A 51 3.80 19.57 -7.55
C THR A 51 3.96 19.39 -6.04
N TRP A 52 4.95 18.61 -5.59
CA TRP A 52 5.17 18.39 -4.16
C TRP A 52 5.65 19.65 -3.45
N GLN A 53 6.60 20.37 -4.04
CA GLN A 53 7.08 21.64 -3.48
C GLN A 53 5.98 22.70 -3.40
N GLY A 54 5.02 22.70 -4.34
CA GLY A 54 3.85 23.57 -4.29
C GLY A 54 2.94 23.28 -3.10
N VAL A 55 2.66 22.01 -2.82
CA VAL A 55 1.88 21.55 -1.65
C VAL A 55 2.53 22.04 -0.35
N LEU A 56 3.85 21.85 -0.20
CA LEU A 56 4.57 22.27 1.00
C LEU A 56 4.58 23.79 1.18
N LYS A 57 4.87 24.56 0.11
CA LYS A 57 4.93 26.03 0.17
C LYS A 57 3.59 26.67 0.51
N ARG A 58 2.47 26.10 0.05
CA ARG A 58 1.12 26.57 0.38
C ARG A 58 0.61 26.08 1.73
N GLY A 59 1.25 25.07 2.31
CA GLY A 59 0.75 24.41 3.52
C GLY A 59 -0.55 23.63 3.26
N ASP A 60 -0.70 23.08 2.06
CA ASP A 60 -1.90 22.33 1.69
C ASP A 60 -2.03 21.09 2.59
N ARG A 61 -3.23 20.87 3.14
CA ARG A 61 -3.52 19.68 3.95
C ARG A 61 -3.84 18.45 3.12
N MET A 62 -4.28 18.67 1.88
CA MET A 62 -4.73 17.63 0.96
C MET A 62 -3.72 17.44 -0.18
N TYR A 63 -3.54 16.19 -0.57
CA TYR A 63 -2.76 15.77 -1.73
C TYR A 63 -3.62 14.81 -2.57
N GLY A 64 -4.42 15.38 -3.47
CA GLY A 64 -5.50 14.66 -4.15
C GLY A 64 -6.62 14.28 -3.17
N PRO A 65 -7.14 13.04 -3.21
CA PRO A 65 -8.23 12.60 -2.32
C PRO A 65 -7.75 12.24 -0.90
N ARG A 66 -6.45 12.31 -0.61
CA ARG A 66 -5.86 11.96 0.70
C ARG A 66 -5.26 13.19 1.37
N THR A 67 -5.07 13.15 2.69
CA THR A 67 -4.27 14.17 3.37
C THR A 67 -2.78 13.94 3.10
N VAL A 68 -1.98 15.01 3.20
CA VAL A 68 -0.51 14.91 3.17
C VAL A 68 -0.02 13.93 4.25
N GLU A 69 -0.62 14.00 5.44
CA GLU A 69 -0.32 13.11 6.56
C GLU A 69 -0.58 11.63 6.23
N ALA A 70 -1.75 11.30 5.67
CA ALA A 70 -2.08 9.93 5.29
C ALA A 70 -1.24 9.41 4.11
N TYR A 71 -0.71 10.31 3.27
CA TYR A 71 0.23 9.92 2.22
C TYR A 71 1.58 9.48 2.80
N ILE A 72 2.07 10.22 3.80
CA ILE A 72 3.36 10.00 4.47
C ILE A 72 3.25 8.82 5.45
N HIS A 73 2.20 8.72 6.25
CA HIS A 73 2.01 7.68 7.25
C HIS A 73 0.90 6.72 6.82
N ARG A 74 1.29 5.63 6.16
CA ARG A 74 0.35 4.64 5.64
C ARG A 74 0.13 3.52 6.64
N PRO A 75 -1.11 3.01 6.79
CA PRO A 75 -1.39 1.91 7.69
C PRO A 75 -0.77 0.61 7.18
N ARG A 76 -0.59 -0.37 8.07
CA ARG A 76 -0.06 -1.70 7.70
C ARG A 76 -0.88 -2.39 6.63
N HIS A 77 -2.20 -2.30 6.75
CA HIS A 77 -3.16 -2.94 5.87
C HIS A 77 -3.99 -1.87 5.18
N GLU A 78 -4.01 -1.90 3.85
CA GLU A 78 -4.91 -1.09 3.03
C GLU A 78 -5.78 -2.01 2.18
N LEU A 79 -7.10 -1.90 2.32
CA LEU A 79 -8.10 -2.62 1.53
C LEU A 79 -9.01 -1.62 0.84
N TYR A 80 -9.17 -1.75 -0.48
CA TYR A 80 -9.99 -0.85 -1.30
C TYR A 80 -10.99 -1.64 -2.12
N ASP A 81 -12.24 -1.16 -2.17
CA ASP A 81 -13.27 -1.61 -3.11
C ASP A 81 -13.19 -0.75 -4.37
N LEU A 82 -12.65 -1.31 -5.44
CA LEU A 82 -12.38 -0.61 -6.70
C LEU A 82 -13.66 -0.34 -7.52
N GLU A 83 -14.77 -1.04 -7.24
CA GLU A 83 -16.04 -0.78 -7.92
C GLU A 83 -16.70 0.47 -7.34
N ASN A 84 -16.67 0.62 -6.02
CA ASN A 84 -17.33 1.72 -5.31
C ASN A 84 -16.39 2.91 -5.02
N ASP A 85 -15.08 2.70 -4.96
CA ASP A 85 -14.04 3.69 -4.70
C ASP A 85 -12.86 3.53 -5.67
N PRO A 86 -13.02 3.95 -6.94
CA PRO A 86 -11.97 3.84 -7.96
C PRO A 86 -10.74 4.70 -7.64
N TRP A 87 -10.84 5.63 -6.69
CA TRP A 87 -9.77 6.52 -6.25
C TRP A 87 -8.95 5.97 -5.08
N GLU A 88 -9.34 4.81 -4.53
CA GLU A 88 -8.67 4.18 -3.39
C GLU A 88 -8.53 5.17 -2.22
N SER A 89 -9.57 5.95 -1.96
CA SER A 89 -9.59 7.03 -0.99
C SER A 89 -10.02 6.56 0.40
N LYS A 90 -10.83 5.50 0.49
CA LYS A 90 -11.37 4.94 1.73
C LYS A 90 -10.76 3.56 2.01
N ASN A 91 -9.88 3.50 2.99
CA ASN A 91 -9.34 2.23 3.46
C ASN A 91 -10.39 1.46 4.29
N LEU A 92 -10.71 0.24 3.86
CA LEU A 92 -11.70 -0.66 4.46
C LEU A 92 -11.07 -1.70 5.40
N ALA A 93 -9.74 -1.72 5.55
CA ALA A 93 -9.06 -2.79 6.29
C ALA A 93 -9.41 -2.84 7.79
N GLY A 94 -9.89 -1.74 8.36
CA GLY A 94 -10.35 -1.68 9.75
C GLY A 94 -11.86 -1.89 9.92
N ASP A 95 -12.61 -2.05 8.84
CA ASP A 95 -14.06 -2.20 8.87
C ASP A 95 -14.44 -3.67 9.09
N PRO A 96 -15.15 -4.03 10.19
CA PRO A 96 -15.55 -5.41 10.47
C PRO A 96 -16.37 -6.06 9.36
N GLN A 97 -17.10 -5.29 8.55
CA GLN A 97 -17.88 -5.81 7.44
C GLN A 97 -17.00 -6.43 6.34
N TYR A 98 -15.74 -6.03 6.26
CA TYR A 98 -14.78 -6.48 5.25
C TYR A 98 -13.72 -7.43 5.82
N ALA A 99 -13.87 -7.89 7.07
CA ALA A 99 -12.87 -8.74 7.74
C ALA A 99 -12.60 -10.06 7.00
N GLU A 100 -13.65 -10.70 6.46
CA GLU A 100 -13.50 -11.94 5.69
C GLU A 100 -12.75 -11.70 4.37
N VAL A 101 -13.10 -10.64 3.65
CA VAL A 101 -12.41 -10.23 2.41
C VAL A 101 -10.94 -9.94 2.67
N LEU A 102 -10.64 -9.20 3.74
CA LEU A 102 -9.26 -8.92 4.14
C LEU A 102 -8.49 -10.20 4.43
N ALA A 103 -9.06 -11.11 5.22
CA ALA A 103 -8.43 -12.38 5.58
C ALA A 103 -8.16 -13.27 4.36
N GLU A 104 -9.10 -13.33 3.41
CA GLU A 104 -8.95 -14.06 2.15
C GLU A 104 -7.77 -13.50 1.33
N LEU A 105 -7.74 -12.19 1.10
CA LEU A 105 -6.69 -11.55 0.30
C LEU A 105 -5.32 -11.64 0.98
N GLN A 106 -5.27 -11.54 2.31
CA GLN A 106 -4.04 -11.80 3.07
C GLN A 106 -3.54 -13.24 2.89
N ALA A 107 -4.44 -14.23 2.90
CA ALA A 107 -4.08 -15.63 2.69
C ALA A 107 -3.54 -15.87 1.27
N LYS A 108 -4.22 -15.33 0.25
CA LYS A 108 -3.78 -15.38 -1.15
C LYS A 108 -2.40 -14.75 -1.34
N LEU A 109 -2.20 -13.54 -0.79
CA LEU A 109 -0.93 -12.85 -0.87
C LEU A 109 0.20 -13.64 -0.21
N ARG A 110 -0.04 -14.19 0.98
CA ARG A 110 0.93 -15.05 1.68
C ARG A 110 1.26 -16.32 0.89
N GLN A 111 0.26 -16.96 0.29
CA GLN A 111 0.47 -18.15 -0.53
C GLN A 111 1.34 -17.81 -1.75
N TRP A 112 1.04 -16.71 -2.43
CA TRP A 112 1.82 -16.23 -3.56
C TRP A 112 3.28 -15.91 -3.16
N GLN A 113 3.50 -15.26 -2.01
CA GLN A 113 4.85 -15.03 -1.48
C GLN A 113 5.61 -16.34 -1.26
N LYS A 114 4.97 -17.40 -0.74
CA LYS A 114 5.60 -18.73 -0.60
C LYS A 114 5.97 -19.34 -1.94
N GLN A 115 5.04 -19.31 -2.88
CA GLN A 115 5.21 -19.92 -4.22
C GLN A 115 6.32 -19.25 -5.03
N THR A 116 6.53 -17.95 -4.83
CA THR A 116 7.55 -17.17 -5.52
C THR A 116 8.88 -17.10 -4.78
N GLY A 117 8.99 -17.72 -3.60
CA GLY A 117 10.19 -17.69 -2.77
C GLY A 117 10.54 -16.28 -2.27
N ASP A 118 9.54 -15.44 -2.01
CA ASP A 118 9.74 -14.05 -1.55
C ASP A 118 10.50 -14.00 -0.21
N PRO A 119 11.73 -13.46 -0.17
CA PRO A 119 12.52 -13.41 1.06
C PRO A 119 11.87 -12.63 2.20
N TRP A 120 11.00 -11.66 1.89
CA TRP A 120 10.33 -10.84 2.90
C TRP A 120 9.20 -11.57 3.63
N ILE A 121 8.86 -12.81 3.23
CA ILE A 121 7.92 -13.65 3.98
C ILE A 121 8.39 -13.92 5.42
N ILE A 122 9.69 -13.81 5.70
CA ILE A 122 10.26 -13.93 7.05
C ILE A 122 9.68 -12.90 8.04
N LYS A 123 9.12 -11.78 7.56
CA LYS A 123 8.48 -10.77 8.40
C LYS A 123 7.26 -11.32 9.15
N TYR A 124 6.59 -12.37 8.66
CA TYR A 124 5.52 -13.03 9.41
C TYR A 124 6.00 -13.92 10.56
N GLN A 125 7.30 -14.26 10.61
CA GLN A 125 7.86 -15.17 11.61
C GLN A 125 8.57 -14.43 12.76
N ARG A 126 8.80 -13.13 12.63
CA ARG A 126 9.66 -12.33 13.51
C ARG A 126 8.99 -11.05 14.03
N GLU A 127 7.67 -10.97 13.89
CA GLU A 127 6.81 -9.92 14.47
C GLU A 127 5.89 -10.55 15.50
#